data_AF-A0A920HW44-F1
#
_entry.id   AF-A0A920HW44-F1
#
_cell.length_a   1.000
_cell.length_b   1.000
_cell.length_c   1.000
_cell.angle_alpha   90.00
_cell.angle_beta   90.00
_cell.angle_gamma   90.00
#
_symmetry.space_group_name_H-M   'P 1'
#
loop_
_entity.id
_entity.type
_entity.pdbx_description
1 polymer ?
#
loop_
_entity_poly.entity_id
_entity_poly.type
_entity_poly.pdbx_seq_one_letter_code
_entity_poly.pdbx_strand_id
1 'polypeptide(L)'
;MCGIVGIFLKNKELHSQLGSLFSPMLTEMGDRGPDSSGFAIYRDKIEDEFKVTLHSSSKNLNWNEVEKLINSKLNFQSKSQRFHHMLFLKQSLSLKK
;
A
#
# COMPACT_ATOMS: atom_id res chain seq x y z
N MET A 1 -7.58 12.23 23.95
CA MET A 1 -6.37 12.91 23.44
C MET A 1 -5.95 12.20 22.15
N CYS A 2 -6.25 12.78 20.99
CA CYS A 2 -6.00 12.17 19.69
C CYS A 2 -4.65 12.69 19.16
N GLY A 3 -3.56 12.04 19.55
CA GLY A 3 -2.21 12.40 19.11
C GLY A 3 -1.70 11.43 18.03
N ILE A 4 -0.97 11.97 17.04
CA ILE A 4 -0.26 11.15 16.05
C ILE A 4 1.15 10.87 16.57
N VAL A 5 1.57 9.61 16.54
CA VAL A 5 2.94 9.19 16.87
C VAL A 5 3.65 8.77 15.57
N GLY A 6 4.90 9.18 15.39
CA GLY A 6 5.68 8.85 14.20
C GLY A 6 7.15 8.57 14.54
N ILE A 7 7.78 7.71 13.74
CA ILE A 7 9.21 7.40 13.80
C ILE A 7 9.90 8.08 12.61
N PHE A 8 10.89 8.93 12.88
CA PHE A 8 11.73 9.56 11.86
C PHE A 8 13.19 9.13 12.05
N LEU A 9 13.70 8.30 11.14
CA LEU A 9 15.07 7.80 11.17
C LEU A 9 16.03 8.82 10.53
N LYS A 10 16.85 9.49 11.35
CA LYS A 10 17.90 10.39 10.86
C LYS A 10 19.08 9.62 10.25
N ASN A 11 19.40 8.45 10.80
CA ASN A 11 20.45 7.58 10.26
C ASN A 11 19.87 6.71 9.14
N LYS A 12 20.36 6.91 7.92
CA LYS A 12 19.95 6.15 6.73
C LYS A 12 20.27 4.66 6.82
N GLU A 13 21.29 4.27 7.58
CA GLU A 13 21.67 2.86 7.80
C GLU A 13 20.57 2.06 8.50
N LEU A 14 19.68 2.74 9.24
CA LEU A 14 18.58 2.11 9.96
C LEU A 14 17.32 1.90 9.10
N HIS A 15 17.29 2.41 7.85
CA HIS A 15 16.09 2.33 7.01
C HIS A 15 15.64 0.89 6.75
N SER A 16 16.58 -0.05 6.58
CA SER A 16 16.27 -1.48 6.42
C SER A 16 15.59 -2.09 7.64
N GLN A 17 15.81 -1.51 8.82
CA GLN A 17 15.24 -1.92 10.10
C GLN A 17 13.96 -1.14 10.46
N LEU A 18 13.47 -0.26 9.58
CA LEU A 18 12.29 0.56 9.87
C LEU A 18 11.10 -0.30 10.30
N GLY A 19 10.85 -1.42 9.61
CA GLY A 19 9.77 -2.33 9.95
C GLY A 19 9.88 -2.91 11.36
N SER A 20 11.07 -3.39 11.75
CA SER A 20 11.30 -3.96 13.08
C SER A 20 11.25 -2.92 14.20
N LEU A 21 11.66 -1.68 13.93
CA LEU A 21 11.56 -0.57 14.88
C LEU A 21 10.12 -0.05 15.02
N PHE A 22 9.35 -0.08 13.93
CA PHE A 22 7.99 0.43 13.86
C PHE A 22 6.94 -0.53 14.42
N SER A 23 7.12 -1.85 14.23
CA SER A 23 6.21 -2.87 14.72
C SER A 23 5.89 -2.77 16.22
N PRO A 24 6.87 -2.69 17.15
CA PRO A 24 6.56 -2.59 18.58
C PRO A 24 5.80 -1.30 18.92
N MET A 25 6.11 -0.18 18.25
CA MET A 25 5.37 1.08 18.45
C MET A 25 3.90 0.93 18.05
N LEU A 26 3.59 0.23 16.95
CA LEU A 26 2.21 -0.04 16.55
C LEU A 26 1.48 -0.93 17.56
N THR A 27 2.14 -1.96 18.09
CA THR A 27 1.56 -2.85 19.11
C THR A 27 1.12 -2.06 20.33
N GLU A 28 1.98 -1.20 20.88
CA GLU A 28 1.64 -0.36 22.04
C GLU A 28 0.50 0.64 21.75
N MET A 29 0.36 1.10 20.49
CA MET A 29 -0.75 1.97 20.09
C MET A 29 -2.06 1.20 19.87
N GLY A 30 -2.00 -0.11 19.60
CA GLY A 30 -3.16 -0.98 19.43
C GLY A 30 -4.01 -1.13 20.70
N ASP A 31 -3.41 -0.98 21.88
CA ASP A 31 -4.12 -0.98 23.17
C ASP A 31 -5.13 0.17 23.31
N ARG A 32 -5.06 1.18 22.43
CA ARG A 32 -6.04 2.26 22.33
C ARG A 32 -7.25 1.91 21.44
N GLY A 33 -7.35 0.67 20.97
CA GLY A 33 -8.44 0.16 20.13
C GLY A 33 -7.99 -0.22 18.70
N PRO A 34 -8.71 -1.13 18.03
CA PRO A 34 -8.35 -1.66 16.71
C PRO A 34 -8.29 -0.58 15.62
N ASP A 35 -9.02 0.53 15.79
CA ASP A 35 -9.05 1.65 14.86
C ASP A 35 -7.98 2.72 15.14
N SER A 36 -7.21 2.57 16.24
CA SER A 36 -6.29 3.59 16.75
C SER A 36 -4.86 3.45 16.22
N SER A 37 -4.54 2.39 15.48
CA SER A 37 -3.20 2.15 14.95
C SER A 37 -3.24 1.71 13.48
N GLY A 38 -2.36 2.30 12.67
CA GLY A 38 -2.27 2.05 11.23
C GLY A 38 -1.11 2.82 10.62
N PHE A 39 -0.77 2.51 9.37
CA PHE A 39 0.30 3.19 8.67
C PHE A 39 0.02 3.32 7.18
N ALA A 40 0.58 4.36 6.57
CA ALA A 40 0.58 4.58 5.14
C ALA A 40 2.02 4.60 4.64
N ILE A 41 2.30 3.81 3.60
CA ILE A 41 3.60 3.83 2.92
C ILE A 41 3.53 4.83 1.77
N TYR A 42 4.29 5.91 1.91
CA TYR A 42 4.53 6.86 0.83
C TYR A 42 5.80 6.49 0.08
N ARG A 43 5.79 6.73 -1.21
CA ARG A 43 6.94 6.58 -2.12
C ARG A 43 7.08 7.89 -2.87
N ASP A 44 8.26 8.13 -3.44
CA ASP A 44 8.43 9.23 -4.38
C ASP A 44 7.41 9.13 -5.51
N LYS A 45 6.87 10.28 -5.91
CA LYS A 45 5.94 10.34 -7.05
C LYS A 45 6.66 9.78 -8.26
N ILE A 46 6.07 8.76 -8.89
CA ILE A 46 6.46 8.40 -10.24
C ILE A 46 5.59 9.24 -11.18
N GLU A 47 6.24 10.03 -12.02
CA GLU A 47 5.56 10.78 -13.07
C GLU A 47 4.81 9.82 -13.98
N ASP A 48 3.59 10.22 -14.36
CA ASP A 48 2.75 9.41 -15.21
C ASP A 48 2.52 7.99 -14.70
N GLU A 49 2.51 7.73 -13.40
CA GLU A 49 2.05 6.46 -12.84
C GLU A 49 1.11 6.69 -11.65
N PHE A 50 0.14 5.78 -11.50
CA PHE A 50 -0.66 5.71 -10.29
C PHE A 50 -0.82 4.29 -9.79
N LYS A 51 -0.94 4.17 -8.47
CA LYS A 51 -0.96 2.91 -7.73
C LYS A 51 -2.38 2.65 -7.23
N VAL A 52 -2.99 1.56 -7.67
CA VAL A 52 -4.28 1.11 -7.13
C VAL A 52 -4.04 -0.11 -6.25
N THR A 53 -4.52 -0.04 -5.00
CA THR A 53 -4.49 -1.16 -4.05
C THR A 53 -5.92 -1.60 -3.80
N LEU A 54 -6.24 -2.83 -4.17
CA LEU A 54 -7.53 -3.44 -3.87
C LEU A 54 -7.39 -4.33 -2.64
N HIS A 55 -8.44 -4.41 -1.83
CA HIS A 55 -8.54 -5.29 -0.68
C HIS A 55 -9.83 -6.09 -0.77
N SER A 56 -9.76 -7.37 -0.40
CA SER A 56 -10.95 -8.18 -0.16
C SER A 56 -10.81 -8.97 1.13
N SER A 57 -11.84 -8.89 1.97
CA SER A 57 -12.00 -9.71 3.17
C SER A 57 -12.37 -11.16 2.85
N SER A 58 -12.79 -11.45 1.61
CA SER A 58 -13.08 -12.82 1.16
C SER A 58 -11.80 -13.56 0.84
N LYS A 59 -11.61 -14.73 1.47
CA LYS A 59 -10.47 -15.63 1.19
C LYS A 59 -10.54 -16.29 -0.18
N ASN A 60 -11.73 -16.33 -0.80
CA ASN A 60 -11.99 -17.08 -2.04
C ASN A 60 -12.08 -16.19 -3.28
N LEU A 61 -11.72 -14.91 -3.18
CA LEU A 61 -11.74 -14.02 -4.34
C LEU A 61 -10.71 -14.46 -5.37
N ASN A 62 -11.17 -14.71 -6.61
CA ASN A 62 -10.29 -15.05 -7.72
C ASN A 62 -9.60 -13.79 -8.26
N TRP A 63 -8.39 -13.51 -7.75
CA TRP A 63 -7.61 -12.35 -8.18
C TRP A 63 -7.27 -12.36 -9.68
N ASN A 64 -7.14 -13.53 -10.31
CA ASN A 64 -6.87 -13.63 -11.75
C ASN A 64 -8.05 -13.11 -12.58
N GLU A 65 -9.29 -13.30 -12.12
CA GLU A 65 -10.48 -12.75 -12.81
C GLU A 65 -10.55 -11.23 -12.65
N VAL A 66 -10.27 -10.73 -11.45
CA VAL A 66 -10.20 -9.29 -11.16
C VAL A 66 -9.12 -8.62 -12.02
N GLU A 67 -7.96 -9.27 -12.15
CA GLU A 67 -6.87 -8.83 -13.02
C GLU A 67 -7.29 -8.74 -14.49
N LYS A 68 -7.91 -9.80 -15.02
CA LYS A 68 -8.43 -9.81 -16.41
C LYS A 68 -9.47 -8.72 -16.63
N LEU A 69 -10.37 -8.51 -15.68
CA LEU A 69 -11.41 -7.49 -15.79
C LEU A 69 -10.82 -6.07 -15.78
N ILE A 70 -9.81 -5.83 -14.94
CA ILE A 70 -9.14 -4.53 -14.85
C ILE A 70 -8.27 -4.28 -16.09
N ASN A 71 -7.53 -5.28 -16.55
CA ASN A 71 -6.71 -5.15 -17.75
C ASN A 71 -7.58 -4.90 -18.99
N SER A 72 -8.71 -5.61 -19.14
CA SER A 72 -9.63 -5.41 -20.27
C SER A 72 -10.34 -4.06 -20.27
N LYS A 73 -10.76 -3.55 -19.10
CA LYS A 73 -11.51 -2.27 -19.03
C LYS A 73 -10.64 -1.03 -18.90
N LEU A 74 -9.49 -1.15 -18.26
CA LEU A 74 -8.72 0.01 -17.81
C LEU A 74 -7.29 0.05 -18.35
N ASN A 75 -6.86 -0.93 -19.15
CA ASN A 75 -5.53 -0.95 -19.80
C ASN A 75 -4.37 -0.79 -18.78
N PHE A 76 -4.46 -1.50 -17.65
CA PHE A 76 -3.40 -1.55 -16.63
C PHE A 76 -2.39 -2.66 -16.93
N GLN A 77 -1.17 -2.51 -16.41
CA GLN A 77 -0.24 -3.63 -16.23
C GLN A 77 -0.24 -4.02 -14.75
N SER A 78 -0.62 -5.26 -14.47
CA SER A 78 -0.52 -5.86 -13.13
C SER A 78 0.95 -6.22 -12.85
N LYS A 79 1.43 -5.96 -11.62
CA LYS A 79 2.83 -6.20 -11.26
C LYS A 79 3.03 -7.10 -10.03
N SER A 80 2.03 -7.28 -9.16
CA SER A 80 2.14 -8.25 -8.04
C SER A 80 0.83 -8.49 -7.28
N GLN A 81 0.57 -9.74 -6.91
CA GLN A 81 -0.43 -10.15 -5.91
C GLN A 81 0.26 -10.52 -4.59
N ARG A 82 -0.29 -10.08 -3.44
CA ARG A 82 0.14 -10.55 -2.11
C ARG A 82 -1.08 -10.77 -1.22
N PHE A 83 -1.36 -12.03 -0.87
CA PHE A 83 -2.45 -12.45 0.03
C PHE A 83 -3.82 -11.81 -0.33
N HIS A 84 -4.25 -10.80 0.44
CA HIS A 84 -5.53 -10.09 0.32
C HIS A 84 -5.46 -8.78 -0.48
N HIS A 85 -4.29 -8.44 -1.01
CA HIS A 85 -4.07 -7.22 -1.76
C HIS A 85 -3.56 -7.50 -3.16
N MET A 86 -4.10 -6.75 -4.12
CA MET A 86 -3.56 -6.70 -5.47
C MET A 86 -3.13 -5.29 -5.82
N LEU A 87 -1.92 -5.20 -6.40
CA LEU A 87 -1.30 -3.95 -6.79
C LEU A 87 -1.33 -3.82 -8.32
N PHE A 88 -1.92 -2.72 -8.78
CA PHE A 88 -1.88 -2.32 -10.18
C PHE A 88 -1.08 -1.04 -10.36
N LEU A 89 -0.27 -1.03 -11.42
CA LEU A 89 0.44 0.16 -11.88
C LEU A 89 -0.02 0.45 -13.30
N LYS A 90 -0.52 1.66 -13.53
CA LYS A 90 -0.80 2.13 -14.89
C LYS A 90 0.03 3.36 -15.15
N GLN A 91 0.64 3.34 -16.32
CA GLN A 91 1.21 4.53 -16.89
C GLN A 91 0.04 5.44 -17.32
N SER A 92 0.00 6.66 -16.79
CA SER A 92 -0.84 7.73 -17.27
C SER A 92 -0.64 7.81 -18.78
N LEU A 93 -1.73 7.61 -19.52
CA LEU A 93 -1.72 7.92 -20.94
C LEU A 93 -1.50 9.43 -21.01
N SER A 94 -0.32 9.84 -21.50
CA SER A 94 -0.12 11.21 -21.93
C SER A 94 -1.28 11.52 -22.88
N LEU A 95 -2.21 12.35 -22.42
CA LEU A 95 -3.18 12.99 -23.28
C LEU A 95 -2.34 13.82 -24.23
N LYS A 96 -2.03 13.26 -25.40
CA LYS A 96 -1.53 14.03 -26.53
C LYS A 96 -2.59 15.09 -26.78
N LYS A 97 -2.30 16.31 -26.32
CA LYS A 97 -2.96 17.51 -26.81
C LYS A 97 -2.66 17.67 -28.30
#